data_AF-A0A319DZU3-F1
#
_entry.id   AF-A0A319DZU3-F1
#
_cell.length_a   1.000
_cell.length_b   1.000
_cell.length_c   1.000
_cell.angle_alpha   90.00
_cell.angle_beta   90.00
_cell.angle_gamma   90.00
#
_symmetry.space_group_name_H-M   'P 1'
#
loop_
_entity.id
_entity.type
_entity.pdbx_description
1 polymer ?
#
loop_
_entity_poly.entity_id
_entity_poly.type
_entity_poly.pdbx_seq_one_letter_code
_entity_poly.pdbx_strand_id
1 'polypeptide(L)'
;MLPIHLISTHWPYLGAGLLLLVTLHLIQRRRPTTAHNDFKTNPPVSQIDPLVNFDWTKTEPLVLRPFKPRYHITMGIESTTLSEIVQIDKHYLARIQLRTALIQHKRPAVLGTTPRAVPAVRELYTFLVNDYLPQRYGAIFHRHPTAGVINTITGEMISCTPPADPEEALAIIGRQVEEDFLLLLPPPTTSTAEAGLETKAEETKQMSLEAFIGCFPNGFSWADKFAKSLAAIHVPVPDYTAKLRGSMDRYLGRLRVGTVVKRANWTVSVDGELHAPDSMHLYEGETVEEIEVLDLAKARLRCERQVLFRLPNSNAVVFVVRTYMYPLQEIKEEGNGPRMAEAIAGLKAGSSPGFHFYKRAAVWQRVVSEFLVGKGERGAE
;
A
#
# COMPACT_ATOMS: atom_id res chain seq x y z
N MET A 1 84.25 -11.12 10.19
CA MET A 1 84.35 -12.53 9.81
C MET A 1 83.93 -13.40 10.99
N LEU A 2 82.73 -13.99 10.92
CA LEU A 2 82.39 -15.34 11.37
C LEU A 2 80.87 -15.54 11.12
N PRO A 3 80.46 -16.55 10.35
CA PRO A 3 79.06 -16.80 10.03
C PRO A 3 78.41 -17.73 11.06
N ILE A 4 77.11 -17.55 11.31
CA ILE A 4 76.29 -18.55 12.00
C ILE A 4 75.26 -19.05 10.99
N HIS A 5 75.43 -20.31 10.58
CA HIS A 5 74.40 -21.12 9.95
C HIS A 5 73.45 -21.64 11.03
N LEU A 6 72.14 -21.51 10.80
CA LEU A 6 71.14 -22.38 11.40
C LEU A 6 70.17 -22.85 10.30
N ILE A 7 70.10 -24.17 10.17
CA ILE A 7 69.29 -24.97 9.26
C ILE A 7 67.98 -25.33 9.97
N SER A 8 66.87 -25.26 9.21
CA SER A 8 65.57 -25.94 9.35
C SER A 8 64.85 -25.85 10.72
N THR A 9 63.55 -26.00 10.88
CA THR A 9 62.45 -26.67 10.18
C THR A 9 61.16 -26.17 10.88
N HIS A 10 59.99 -26.46 10.30
CA HIS A 10 58.63 -26.40 10.89
C HIS A 10 57.76 -25.17 10.57
N TRP A 11 57.10 -25.22 9.40
CA TRP A 11 55.70 -24.76 9.30
C TRP A 11 54.90 -25.46 8.19
N PRO A 12 54.24 -26.60 8.45
CA PRO A 12 53.29 -27.18 7.48
C PRO A 12 51.86 -27.37 8.05
N TYR A 13 51.28 -26.39 8.76
CA TYR A 13 49.92 -26.55 9.33
C TYR A 13 48.90 -25.45 9.01
N LEU A 14 49.16 -24.56 8.03
CA LEU A 14 48.14 -23.60 7.57
C LEU A 14 47.39 -24.01 6.28
N GLY A 15 47.77 -25.12 5.64
CA GLY A 15 47.13 -25.57 4.37
C GLY A 15 45.95 -26.53 4.51
N ALA A 16 45.86 -27.30 5.61
CA ALA A 16 44.86 -28.38 5.74
C ALA A 16 43.48 -27.92 6.24
N GLY A 17 43.42 -26.81 6.99
CA GLY A 17 42.16 -26.28 7.54
C GLY A 17 41.26 -25.62 6.49
N LEU A 18 41.84 -25.04 5.44
CA LEU A 18 41.08 -24.31 4.41
C LEU A 18 40.39 -25.27 3.41
N LEU A 19 40.99 -26.43 3.13
CA LEU A 19 40.46 -27.44 2.21
C LEU A 19 39.28 -28.23 2.79
N LEU A 20 39.22 -28.42 4.12
CA LEU A 20 38.12 -29.10 4.80
C LEU A 20 36.84 -28.25 4.84
N LEU A 21 36.98 -26.92 4.95
CA LEU A 21 35.84 -25.99 4.99
C LEU A 21 35.19 -25.81 3.61
N VAL A 22 35.98 -25.85 2.53
CA VAL A 22 35.45 -25.75 1.15
C VAL A 22 34.72 -27.02 0.72
N THR A 23 35.18 -28.21 1.15
CA THR A 23 34.54 -29.48 0.82
C THR A 23 33.23 -29.71 1.60
N LEU A 24 33.15 -29.30 2.88
CA LEU A 24 31.90 -29.33 3.65
C LEU A 24 30.84 -28.37 3.08
N HIS A 25 31.24 -27.19 2.59
CA HIS A 25 30.32 -26.22 1.98
C HIS A 25 29.78 -26.69 0.62
N LEU A 26 30.54 -27.48 -0.14
CA LEU A 26 30.10 -28.04 -1.43
C LEU A 26 29.21 -29.29 -1.26
N ILE A 27 29.39 -30.08 -0.20
CA ILE A 27 28.53 -31.23 0.11
C ILE A 27 27.17 -30.78 0.67
N GLN A 28 27.10 -29.67 1.42
CA GLN A 28 25.82 -29.09 1.84
C GLN A 28 24.98 -28.51 0.67
N ARG A 29 25.60 -28.21 -0.48
CA ARG A 29 24.90 -27.75 -1.70
C ARG A 29 24.32 -28.87 -2.56
N ARG A 30 24.54 -30.15 -2.23
CA ARG A 30 24.02 -31.31 -2.99
C ARG A 30 23.18 -32.24 -2.11
N ARG A 31 22.20 -31.69 -1.38
CA ARG A 31 21.03 -32.49 -0.99
C ARG A 31 19.94 -32.27 -2.04
N PRO A 32 19.49 -33.32 -2.76
CA PRO A 32 18.35 -33.19 -3.63
C PRO A 32 17.15 -32.86 -2.75
N THR A 33 16.60 -31.66 -2.93
CA THR A 33 15.33 -31.28 -2.30
C THR A 33 14.27 -32.12 -2.99
N THR A 34 13.79 -33.16 -2.32
CA THR A 34 12.54 -33.81 -2.70
C THR A 34 11.47 -32.74 -2.73
N ALA A 35 10.94 -32.45 -3.92
CA ALA A 35 9.81 -31.56 -4.11
C ALA A 35 8.58 -32.21 -3.47
N HIS A 36 8.41 -32.00 -2.17
CA HIS A 36 7.09 -32.11 -1.57
C HIS A 36 6.32 -30.85 -1.93
N ASN A 37 5.19 -31.08 -2.61
CA ASN A 37 4.16 -30.10 -2.93
C ASN A 37 3.44 -29.70 -1.63
N ASP A 38 4.18 -29.12 -0.68
CA ASP A 38 3.59 -28.51 0.51
C ASP A 38 3.05 -27.15 0.08
N PHE A 39 1.74 -27.07 -0.10
CA PHE A 39 1.03 -25.80 -0.14
C PHE A 39 1.46 -25.01 1.10
N LYS A 40 2.13 -23.87 0.90
CA LYS A 40 2.53 -23.01 2.02
C LYS A 40 1.27 -22.41 2.62
N THR A 41 0.87 -22.88 3.79
CA THR A 41 -0.30 -22.38 4.50
C THR A 41 -0.22 -20.84 4.64
N ASN A 42 -1.39 -20.19 4.65
CA ASN A 42 -1.53 -18.76 4.95
C ASN A 42 -0.68 -18.38 6.19
N PRO A 43 -0.19 -17.13 6.32
CA PRO A 43 0.52 -16.73 7.54
C PRO A 43 -0.31 -17.15 8.75
N PRO A 44 0.31 -17.78 9.77
CA PRO A 44 -0.44 -18.44 10.82
C PRO A 44 -1.35 -17.43 11.52
N VAL A 45 -2.62 -17.81 11.71
CA VAL A 45 -3.69 -17.01 12.34
C VAL A 45 -3.26 -16.40 13.69
N SER A 46 -2.27 -17.02 14.35
CA SER A 46 -1.62 -16.53 15.57
C SER A 46 -0.93 -15.16 15.46
N GLN A 47 -0.80 -14.57 14.26
CA GLN A 47 -0.26 -13.22 14.03
C GLN A 47 -1.32 -12.12 13.96
N ILE A 48 -2.60 -12.47 14.16
CA ILE A 48 -3.74 -11.53 14.11
C ILE A 48 -4.37 -11.46 15.49
N ASP A 49 -4.22 -10.31 16.13
CA ASP A 49 -4.73 -10.08 17.48
C ASP A 49 -6.24 -9.84 17.42
N PRO A 50 -7.07 -10.63 18.12
CA PRO A 50 -8.51 -10.39 18.16
C PRO A 50 -8.84 -9.09 18.91
N LEU A 51 -9.84 -8.34 18.44
CA LEU A 51 -10.41 -7.23 19.22
C LEU A 51 -11.51 -7.76 20.15
N VAL A 52 -11.21 -7.80 21.44
CA VAL A 52 -12.17 -8.18 22.48
C VAL A 52 -13.10 -7.00 22.76
N ASN A 53 -14.42 -7.25 22.80
CA ASN A 53 -15.45 -6.24 23.07
C ASN A 53 -15.43 -5.05 22.09
N PHE A 54 -15.08 -5.30 20.82
CA PHE A 54 -15.04 -4.26 19.81
C PHE A 54 -16.42 -3.66 19.54
N ASP A 55 -16.53 -2.34 19.63
CA ASP A 55 -17.72 -1.56 19.28
C ASP A 55 -17.37 -0.55 18.19
N TRP A 56 -17.72 -0.88 16.95
CA TRP A 56 -17.42 -0.02 15.81
C TRP A 56 -18.11 1.35 15.91
N THR A 57 -19.28 1.44 16.54
CA THR A 57 -20.04 2.69 16.65
C THR A 57 -19.37 3.73 17.54
N LYS A 58 -18.53 3.27 18.47
CA LYS A 58 -17.74 4.11 19.40
C LYS A 58 -16.28 4.23 19.00
N THR A 59 -15.84 3.51 17.98
CA THR A 59 -14.46 3.55 17.53
C THR A 59 -14.27 4.76 16.64
N GLU A 60 -13.49 5.73 17.13
CA GLU A 60 -13.13 6.91 16.35
C GLU A 60 -12.14 6.55 15.22
N PRO A 61 -12.23 7.21 14.05
CA PRO A 61 -11.23 7.06 13.01
C PRO A 61 -9.83 7.41 13.54
N LEU A 62 -8.80 6.74 13.03
CA LEU A 62 -7.42 7.12 13.34
C LEU A 62 -7.19 8.58 12.98
N VAL A 63 -6.37 9.28 13.76
CA VAL A 63 -6.02 10.69 13.52
C VAL A 63 -4.64 10.76 12.87
N LEU A 64 -4.59 10.99 11.56
CA LEU A 64 -3.34 11.09 10.81
C LEU A 64 -2.97 12.55 10.56
N ARG A 65 -1.75 12.96 10.97
CA ARG A 65 -1.14 14.27 10.68
C ARG A 65 0.24 14.09 10.02
N PRO A 66 0.33 13.44 8.84
CA PRO A 66 1.60 13.00 8.25
C PRO A 66 2.37 14.13 7.57
N PHE A 67 1.82 15.35 7.55
CA PHE A 67 2.44 16.51 6.92
C PHE A 67 3.68 16.97 7.68
N LYS A 68 4.72 17.28 6.90
CA LYS A 68 6.05 17.69 7.38
C LYS A 68 6.45 19.00 6.68
N PRO A 69 7.16 19.91 7.35
CA PRO A 69 7.59 21.20 6.79
C PRO A 69 8.31 21.10 5.44
N ARG A 70 9.16 20.08 5.29
CA ARG A 70 9.85 19.80 4.03
C ARG A 70 9.36 18.49 3.45
N TYR A 71 8.92 18.54 2.19
CA TYR A 71 8.58 17.34 1.45
C TYR A 71 9.85 16.66 0.93
N HIS A 72 10.04 15.39 1.35
CA HIS A 72 11.10 14.53 0.85
C HIS A 72 10.48 13.31 0.17
N ILE A 73 10.77 13.13 -1.12
CA ILE A 73 10.35 11.93 -1.86
C ILE A 73 11.15 10.72 -1.37
N THR A 74 10.51 9.91 -0.52
CA THR A 74 11.08 8.67 0.02
C THR A 74 9.98 7.62 0.13
N MET A 75 10.35 6.35 0.31
CA MET A 75 9.38 5.29 0.60
C MET A 75 8.60 5.55 1.89
N GLY A 76 9.22 6.19 2.90
CA GLY A 76 8.55 6.60 4.14
C GLY A 76 7.86 5.45 4.88
N ILE A 77 8.40 4.24 4.77
CA ILE A 77 7.83 3.01 5.31
C ILE A 77 8.27 2.76 6.75
N GLU A 78 7.37 2.21 7.54
CA GLU A 78 7.60 1.74 8.90
C GLU A 78 7.00 0.35 9.10
N SER A 79 7.57 -0.46 10.00
CA SER A 79 7.05 -1.79 10.31
C SER A 79 5.68 -1.73 10.98
N THR A 80 4.82 -2.69 10.66
CA THR A 80 3.53 -2.88 11.34
C THR A 80 3.19 -4.37 11.38
N THR A 81 1.95 -4.73 11.75
CA THR A 81 1.51 -6.12 11.91
C THR A 81 0.37 -6.46 10.95
N LEU A 82 0.03 -7.74 10.83
CA LEU A 82 -1.16 -8.14 10.07
C LEU A 82 -2.44 -7.60 10.71
N SER A 83 -2.51 -7.48 12.05
CA SER A 83 -3.66 -6.89 12.78
C SER A 83 -4.05 -5.48 12.29
N GLU A 84 -3.15 -4.80 11.59
CA GLU A 84 -3.23 -3.42 11.15
C GLU A 84 -3.66 -3.25 9.67
N ILE A 85 -3.93 -4.33 8.91
CA ILE A 85 -4.24 -4.23 7.46
C ILE A 85 -5.62 -3.63 7.16
N VAL A 86 -6.62 -3.84 8.02
CA VAL A 86 -7.99 -3.30 7.88
C VAL A 86 -8.33 -2.50 9.13
N GLN A 87 -9.02 -1.37 8.96
CA GLN A 87 -9.51 -0.52 10.04
C GLN A 87 -11.04 -0.41 9.93
N ILE A 88 -11.72 -0.61 11.05
CA ILE A 88 -13.17 -0.38 11.17
C ILE A 88 -13.37 0.69 12.23
N ASP A 89 -14.15 1.71 11.89
CA ASP A 89 -14.49 2.83 12.75
C ASP A 89 -15.99 3.15 12.62
N LYS A 90 -16.47 4.18 13.32
CA LYS A 90 -17.87 4.59 13.34
C LYS A 90 -18.45 4.97 11.97
N HIS A 91 -17.63 5.17 10.94
CA HIS A 91 -18.10 5.46 9.58
C HIS A 91 -18.31 4.21 8.74
N TYR A 92 -17.96 3.03 9.23
CA TYR A 92 -17.96 1.77 8.50
C TYR A 92 -19.21 1.55 7.64
N LEU A 93 -20.42 1.59 8.22
CA LEU A 93 -21.64 1.30 7.48
C LEU A 93 -21.86 2.24 6.30
N ALA A 94 -21.72 3.56 6.51
CA ALA A 94 -21.88 4.55 5.45
C ALA A 94 -20.84 4.35 4.32
N ARG A 95 -19.62 3.94 4.69
CA ARG A 95 -18.53 3.70 3.75
C ARG A 95 -18.75 2.44 2.93
N ILE A 96 -19.21 1.37 3.55
CA ILE A 96 -19.59 0.13 2.86
C ILE A 96 -20.77 0.35 1.91
N GLN A 97 -21.77 1.14 2.31
CA GLN A 97 -22.89 1.49 1.44
C GLN A 97 -22.42 2.25 0.20
N LEU A 98 -21.55 3.26 0.37
CA LEU A 98 -20.96 4.00 -0.76
C LEU A 98 -20.15 3.08 -1.68
N ARG A 99 -19.31 2.20 -1.12
CA ARG A 99 -18.52 1.24 -1.91
C ARG A 99 -19.41 0.27 -2.66
N THR A 100 -20.47 -0.22 -2.04
CA THR A 100 -21.46 -1.09 -2.68
C THR A 100 -22.10 -0.40 -3.89
N ALA A 101 -22.52 0.86 -3.74
CA ALA A 101 -23.05 1.65 -4.86
C ALA A 101 -22.02 1.86 -5.98
N LEU A 102 -20.75 2.15 -5.64
CA LEU A 102 -19.69 2.30 -6.63
C LEU A 102 -19.39 0.99 -7.37
N ILE A 103 -19.36 -0.14 -6.68
CA ILE A 103 -19.19 -1.47 -7.26
C ILE A 103 -20.34 -1.79 -8.23
N GLN A 104 -21.57 -1.43 -7.86
CA GLN A 104 -22.76 -1.67 -8.69
C GLN A 104 -22.80 -0.79 -9.93
N HIS A 105 -22.48 0.51 -9.79
CA HIS A 105 -22.71 1.50 -10.85
C HIS A 105 -21.46 1.89 -11.63
N LYS A 106 -20.26 1.61 -11.11
CA LYS A 106 -18.97 1.99 -11.71
C LYS A 106 -17.99 0.80 -11.77
N ARG A 107 -18.50 -0.43 -11.90
CA ARG A 107 -17.72 -1.67 -11.81
C ARG A 107 -16.38 -1.62 -12.57
N PRO A 108 -16.32 -1.24 -13.87
CA PRO A 108 -15.05 -1.24 -14.62
C PRO A 108 -14.02 -0.22 -14.14
N ALA A 109 -14.46 0.83 -13.42
CA ALA A 109 -13.58 1.85 -12.88
C ALA A 109 -13.00 1.46 -11.51
N VAL A 110 -13.68 0.56 -10.78
CA VAL A 110 -13.32 0.18 -9.40
C VAL A 110 -12.88 -1.27 -9.26
N LEU A 111 -13.08 -2.12 -10.26
CA LEU A 111 -12.68 -3.52 -10.29
C LEU A 111 -11.93 -3.87 -11.57
N GLY A 112 -10.94 -4.74 -11.44
CA GLY A 112 -10.28 -5.37 -12.57
C GLY A 112 -9.42 -6.54 -12.12
N THR A 113 -9.40 -7.63 -12.90
CA THR A 113 -8.51 -8.78 -12.65
C THR A 113 -7.96 -9.36 -13.95
N THR A 114 -6.63 -9.49 -14.05
CA THR A 114 -6.01 -10.21 -15.16
C THR A 114 -6.05 -11.72 -14.90
N PRO A 115 -6.01 -12.58 -15.93
CA PRO A 115 -5.97 -14.03 -15.75
C PRO A 115 -4.83 -14.51 -14.83
N ARG A 116 -3.70 -13.79 -14.81
CA ARG A 116 -2.53 -14.10 -13.97
C ARG A 116 -2.77 -13.81 -12.49
N ALA A 117 -3.66 -12.88 -12.15
CA ALA A 117 -3.97 -12.51 -10.77
C ALA A 117 -5.07 -13.35 -10.12
N VAL A 118 -5.78 -14.19 -10.87
CA VAL A 118 -6.85 -15.05 -10.32
C VAL A 118 -6.44 -15.86 -9.08
N PRO A 119 -5.26 -16.53 -9.05
CA PRO A 119 -4.81 -17.23 -7.85
C PRO A 119 -4.60 -16.29 -6.65
N ALA A 120 -4.04 -15.10 -6.89
CA ALA A 120 -3.78 -14.11 -5.84
C ALA A 120 -5.09 -13.50 -5.29
N VAL A 121 -6.08 -13.26 -6.14
CA VAL A 121 -7.40 -12.79 -5.74
C VAL A 121 -8.10 -13.81 -4.85
N ARG A 122 -8.09 -15.09 -5.24
CA ARG A 122 -8.71 -16.17 -4.46
C ARG A 122 -8.01 -16.39 -3.12
N GLU A 123 -6.68 -16.29 -3.10
CA GLU A 123 -5.89 -16.35 -1.87
C GLU A 123 -6.23 -15.19 -0.94
N LEU A 124 -6.27 -13.95 -1.45
CA LEU A 124 -6.64 -12.77 -0.66
C LEU A 124 -8.07 -12.90 -0.10
N TYR A 125 -9.03 -13.33 -0.93
CA TYR A 125 -10.41 -13.57 -0.49
C TYR A 125 -10.45 -14.58 0.65
N THR A 126 -9.82 -15.73 0.46
CA THR A 126 -9.80 -16.81 1.45
C THR A 126 -9.18 -16.32 2.75
N PHE A 127 -8.04 -15.64 2.67
CA PHE A 127 -7.37 -15.07 3.84
C PHE A 127 -8.26 -14.04 4.56
N LEU A 128 -8.87 -13.10 3.84
CA LEU A 128 -9.70 -12.06 4.47
C LEU A 128 -10.97 -12.63 5.08
N VAL A 129 -11.74 -13.40 4.31
CA VAL A 129 -13.05 -13.90 4.72
C VAL A 129 -12.93 -15.01 5.76
N ASN A 130 -12.05 -15.98 5.54
CA ASN A 130 -11.96 -17.13 6.44
C ASN A 130 -11.09 -16.79 7.65
N ASP A 131 -9.91 -16.20 7.45
CA ASP A 131 -8.94 -16.11 8.54
C ASP A 131 -9.01 -14.76 9.25
N TYR A 132 -8.88 -13.67 8.52
CA TYR A 132 -8.63 -12.35 9.09
C TYR A 132 -9.86 -11.72 9.74
N LEU A 133 -10.97 -11.58 9.00
CA LEU A 133 -12.14 -10.83 9.49
C LEU A 133 -12.78 -11.49 10.72
N PRO A 134 -13.02 -12.81 10.76
CA PRO A 134 -13.58 -13.45 11.95
C PRO A 134 -12.63 -13.43 13.14
N GLN A 135 -11.31 -13.50 12.90
CA GLN A 135 -10.30 -13.45 13.97
C GLN A 135 -10.16 -12.05 14.55
N ARG A 136 -9.94 -11.04 13.70
CA ARG A 136 -9.67 -9.66 14.12
C ARG A 136 -10.93 -8.96 14.63
N TYR A 137 -12.04 -9.13 13.91
CA TYR A 137 -13.29 -8.41 14.09
C TYR A 137 -14.45 -9.37 14.40
N GLY A 138 -14.23 -10.35 15.28
CA GLY A 138 -15.22 -11.37 15.64
C GLY A 138 -16.51 -10.84 16.26
N ALA A 139 -16.56 -9.57 16.69
CA ALA A 139 -17.80 -8.91 17.09
C ALA A 139 -18.74 -8.62 15.90
N ILE A 140 -18.19 -8.47 14.69
CA ILE A 140 -18.90 -8.10 13.45
C ILE A 140 -19.02 -9.31 12.52
N PHE A 141 -17.93 -10.06 12.34
CA PHE A 141 -17.85 -11.16 11.40
C PHE A 141 -17.91 -12.50 12.14
N HIS A 142 -19.09 -13.13 12.11
CA HIS A 142 -19.33 -14.37 12.83
C HIS A 142 -19.27 -15.55 11.87
N ARG A 143 -18.57 -16.61 12.25
CA ARG A 143 -18.64 -17.88 11.50
C ARG A 143 -20.00 -18.53 11.76
N HIS A 144 -20.81 -18.63 10.72
CA HIS A 144 -22.04 -19.41 10.75
C HIS A 144 -21.69 -20.91 10.60
N PRO A 145 -22.30 -21.83 11.37
CA PRO A 145 -21.93 -23.24 11.38
C PRO A 145 -21.98 -23.93 10.01
N THR A 146 -22.87 -23.51 9.12
CA THR A 146 -23.15 -24.20 7.85
C THR A 146 -23.20 -23.30 6.62
N ALA A 147 -23.15 -21.97 6.78
CA ALA A 147 -23.47 -21.04 5.69
C ALA A 147 -22.28 -20.18 5.23
N GLY A 148 -21.30 -19.94 6.11
CA GLY A 148 -20.15 -19.09 5.80
C GLY A 148 -19.82 -18.13 6.94
N VAL A 149 -19.51 -16.88 6.61
CA VAL A 149 -19.28 -15.79 7.56
C VAL A 149 -20.39 -14.76 7.40
N ILE A 150 -21.09 -14.40 8.48
CA ILE A 150 -22.08 -13.32 8.47
C ILE A 150 -21.43 -12.01 8.91
N ASN A 151 -21.65 -10.95 8.14
CA ASN A 151 -21.42 -9.58 8.59
C ASN A 151 -22.67 -9.10 9.33
N THR A 152 -22.62 -8.98 10.66
CA THR A 152 -23.82 -8.64 11.46
C THR A 152 -24.27 -7.20 11.30
N ILE A 153 -23.43 -6.32 10.74
CA ILE A 153 -23.78 -4.92 10.49
C ILE A 153 -24.62 -4.80 9.21
N THR A 154 -24.22 -5.47 8.13
CA THR A 154 -24.92 -5.41 6.84
C THR A 154 -25.97 -6.50 6.67
N GLY A 155 -25.89 -7.57 7.47
CA GLY A 155 -26.69 -8.78 7.34
C GLY A 155 -26.26 -9.71 6.19
N GLU A 156 -25.18 -9.38 5.48
CA GLU A 156 -24.70 -10.17 4.33
C GLU A 156 -24.07 -11.49 4.80
N MET A 157 -24.49 -12.60 4.17
CA MET A 157 -23.87 -13.91 4.33
C MET A 157 -22.79 -14.10 3.27
N ILE A 158 -21.56 -14.31 3.71
CA ILE A 158 -20.37 -14.38 2.86
C ILE A 158 -19.92 -15.84 2.78
N SER A 159 -19.82 -16.36 1.55
CA SER A 159 -19.32 -17.72 1.31
C SER A 159 -17.86 -17.86 1.75
N CYS A 160 -17.51 -18.94 2.47
CA CYS A 160 -16.12 -19.27 2.78
C CYS A 160 -15.31 -19.72 1.55
N THR A 161 -15.99 -19.99 0.44
CA THR A 161 -15.39 -20.37 -0.85
C THR A 161 -15.46 -19.16 -1.79
N PRO A 162 -14.32 -18.72 -2.38
CA PRO A 162 -14.34 -17.65 -3.37
C PRO A 162 -15.28 -17.99 -4.55
N PRO A 163 -16.02 -17.02 -5.09
CA PRO A 163 -16.82 -17.22 -6.30
C PRO A 163 -15.94 -17.58 -7.51
N ALA A 164 -16.58 -18.15 -8.54
CA ALA A 164 -15.89 -18.53 -9.77
C ALA A 164 -15.29 -17.31 -10.48
N ASP A 165 -16.06 -16.22 -10.56
CA ASP A 165 -15.62 -14.91 -11.05
C ASP A 165 -14.69 -14.24 -10.03
N PRO A 166 -13.40 -14.00 -10.37
CA PRO A 166 -12.48 -13.32 -9.47
C PRO A 166 -12.88 -11.87 -9.17
N GLU A 167 -13.53 -11.15 -10.10
CA GLU A 167 -13.96 -9.78 -9.84
C GLU A 167 -15.10 -9.75 -8.83
N GLU A 168 -15.96 -10.77 -8.81
CA GLU A 168 -16.97 -10.89 -7.75
C GLU A 168 -16.34 -11.21 -6.39
N ALA A 169 -15.23 -11.95 -6.34
CA ALA A 169 -14.48 -12.15 -5.09
C ALA A 169 -13.96 -10.80 -4.56
N LEU A 170 -13.40 -9.96 -5.43
CA LEU A 170 -12.96 -8.61 -5.09
C LEU A 170 -14.13 -7.68 -4.72
N ALA A 171 -15.27 -7.82 -5.40
CA ALA A 171 -16.49 -7.07 -5.11
C ALA A 171 -17.02 -7.39 -3.70
N ILE A 172 -17.04 -8.68 -3.32
CA ILE A 172 -17.39 -9.11 -1.96
C ILE A 172 -16.44 -8.46 -0.94
N ILE A 173 -15.12 -8.53 -1.15
CA ILE A 173 -14.13 -7.85 -0.28
C ILE A 173 -14.48 -6.36 -0.16
N GLY A 174 -14.75 -5.69 -1.29
CA GLY A 174 -15.10 -4.27 -1.31
C GLY A 174 -16.40 -3.90 -0.60
N ARG A 175 -17.33 -4.85 -0.46
CA ARG A 175 -18.57 -4.72 0.33
C ARG A 175 -18.39 -5.08 1.81
N GLN A 176 -17.25 -5.66 2.21
CA GLN A 176 -17.00 -6.01 3.62
C GLN A 176 -16.04 -5.07 4.32
N VAL A 177 -15.10 -4.47 3.60
CA VAL A 177 -14.07 -3.58 4.16
C VAL A 177 -13.91 -2.34 3.30
N GLU A 178 -13.51 -1.24 3.94
CA GLU A 178 -13.44 0.06 3.28
C GLU A 178 -12.10 0.31 2.56
N GLU A 179 -11.10 -0.51 2.84
CA GLU A 179 -9.80 -0.46 2.17
C GLU A 179 -9.89 -0.76 0.67
N ASP A 180 -9.11 -0.02 -0.11
CA ASP A 180 -8.80 -0.40 -1.49
C ASP A 180 -7.66 -1.43 -1.49
N PHE A 181 -7.78 -2.48 -2.30
CA PHE A 181 -6.80 -3.56 -2.42
C PHE A 181 -6.26 -3.62 -3.83
N LEU A 182 -4.93 -3.58 -3.96
CA LEU A 182 -4.20 -3.56 -5.22
C LEU A 182 -3.18 -4.69 -5.22
N LEU A 183 -3.29 -5.62 -6.16
CA LEU A 183 -2.46 -6.82 -6.21
C LEU A 183 -1.38 -6.64 -7.27
N LEU A 184 -0.14 -6.61 -6.80
CA LEU A 184 1.04 -6.44 -7.60
C LEU A 184 1.72 -7.80 -7.81
N LEU A 185 1.92 -8.19 -9.07
CA LEU A 185 2.67 -9.40 -9.41
C LEU A 185 4.02 -9.08 -10.05
N PRO A 186 5.04 -9.91 -9.83
CA PRO A 186 6.26 -9.85 -10.62
C PRO A 186 5.95 -10.09 -12.11
N PRO A 187 6.84 -9.67 -13.03
CA PRO A 187 6.73 -10.00 -14.44
C PRO A 187 6.73 -11.52 -14.62
N PRO A 188 6.10 -12.04 -15.69
CA PRO A 188 6.11 -13.47 -15.99
C PRO A 188 7.56 -13.98 -16.03
N THR A 189 7.80 -15.15 -15.48
CA THR A 189 9.05 -15.88 -15.75
C THR A 189 9.02 -16.31 -17.21
N THR A 190 9.70 -15.57 -18.10
CA THR A 190 9.96 -16.04 -19.45
C THR A 190 10.87 -17.28 -19.36
N SER A 191 10.48 -18.39 -19.97
CA SER A 191 11.28 -19.63 -20.02
C SER A 191 12.48 -19.54 -20.96
N THR A 192 12.69 -18.39 -21.62
CA THR A 192 13.80 -18.13 -22.54
C THR A 192 14.93 -17.37 -21.86
N ALA A 193 15.25 -17.72 -20.62
CA ALA A 193 16.60 -17.50 -20.11
C ALA A 193 17.50 -18.49 -20.86
N GLU A 194 17.98 -18.10 -22.03
CA GLU A 194 19.22 -18.66 -22.55
C GLU A 194 20.26 -18.51 -21.45
N ALA A 195 20.58 -19.64 -20.83
CA ALA A 195 21.63 -19.75 -19.83
C ALA A 195 22.95 -19.32 -20.49
N GLY A 196 23.42 -18.10 -20.23
CA GLY A 196 24.70 -17.69 -20.78
C GLY A 196 25.14 -16.24 -20.67
N LEU A 197 24.25 -15.26 -20.49
CA LEU A 197 24.68 -13.87 -20.29
C LEU A 197 23.97 -13.24 -19.09
N GLU A 198 24.48 -13.53 -17.90
CA GLU A 198 24.28 -12.66 -16.73
C GLU A 198 25.04 -11.35 -16.96
N THR A 199 24.49 -10.46 -17.77
CA THR A 199 24.88 -9.06 -17.72
C THR A 199 24.44 -8.53 -16.35
N LYS A 200 25.36 -7.88 -15.64
CA LYS A 200 25.21 -7.21 -14.34
C LYS A 200 24.19 -6.03 -14.35
N ALA A 201 23.16 -6.09 -15.16
CA ALA A 201 22.00 -5.22 -15.02
C ALA A 201 21.00 -5.95 -14.11
N GLU A 202 21.03 -5.65 -12.81
CA GLU A 202 19.88 -5.84 -11.93
C GLU A 202 18.71 -4.96 -12.45
N GLU A 203 18.15 -5.27 -13.62
CA GLU A 203 16.80 -4.83 -13.96
C GLU A 203 15.89 -5.52 -12.98
N THR A 204 15.68 -4.83 -11.87
CA THR A 204 14.87 -5.30 -10.76
C THR A 204 13.49 -5.56 -11.35
N LYS A 205 13.07 -6.83 -11.36
CA LYS A 205 11.81 -7.28 -11.95
C LYS A 205 10.66 -6.38 -11.50
N GLN A 206 10.19 -5.51 -12.40
CA GLN A 206 9.18 -4.51 -12.07
C GLN A 206 7.83 -5.18 -11.87
N MET A 207 7.22 -4.94 -10.71
CA MET A 207 5.88 -5.43 -10.47
C MET A 207 4.86 -4.66 -11.32
N SER A 208 3.74 -5.31 -11.63
CA SER A 208 2.62 -4.72 -12.36
C SER A 208 1.32 -4.86 -11.57
N LEU A 209 0.41 -3.89 -11.73
CA LEU A 209 -0.93 -3.94 -11.14
C LEU A 209 -1.80 -4.90 -11.94
N GLU A 210 -2.18 -6.01 -11.32
CA GLU A 210 -2.77 -7.16 -12.03
C GLU A 210 -4.16 -7.53 -11.49
N ALA A 211 -4.52 -7.04 -10.30
CA ALA A 211 -5.91 -6.98 -9.88
C ALA A 211 -6.15 -5.81 -8.91
N PHE A 212 -7.38 -5.30 -8.86
CA PHE A 212 -7.76 -4.26 -7.92
C PHE A 212 -9.24 -4.28 -7.54
N ILE A 213 -9.53 -3.91 -6.29
CA ILE A 213 -10.78 -3.28 -5.86
C ILE A 213 -10.41 -1.92 -5.28
N GLY A 214 -10.74 -0.86 -6.02
CA GLY A 214 -10.29 0.51 -5.74
C GLY A 214 -11.45 1.49 -5.85
N CYS A 215 -12.18 1.70 -4.75
CA CYS A 215 -13.34 2.58 -4.76
C CYS A 215 -12.99 4.04 -4.47
N PHE A 216 -11.88 4.35 -3.79
CA PHE A 216 -11.55 5.72 -3.38
C PHE A 216 -10.22 6.19 -3.98
N PRO A 217 -10.12 6.27 -5.32
CA PRO A 217 -8.94 6.81 -5.98
C PRO A 217 -8.75 8.29 -5.66
N ASN A 218 -7.55 8.77 -5.95
CA ASN A 218 -7.10 10.12 -5.66
C ASN A 218 -6.45 10.74 -6.90
N GLY A 219 -7.27 11.29 -7.79
CA GLY A 219 -6.86 12.03 -8.99
C GLY A 219 -6.39 11.14 -10.14
N PHE A 220 -6.85 9.89 -10.20
CA PHE A 220 -6.71 9.02 -11.37
C PHE A 220 -7.78 7.92 -11.39
N SER A 221 -8.00 7.27 -12.53
CA SER A 221 -8.77 6.03 -12.62
C SER A 221 -7.87 4.80 -12.44
N TRP A 222 -8.32 3.80 -11.68
CA TRP A 222 -7.60 2.52 -11.58
C TRP A 222 -7.56 1.75 -12.90
N ALA A 223 -8.59 1.88 -13.72
CA ALA A 223 -8.64 1.30 -15.06
C ALA A 223 -7.46 1.79 -15.93
N ASP A 224 -7.07 3.06 -15.81
CA ASP A 224 -5.94 3.61 -16.54
C ASP A 224 -4.59 3.11 -16.03
N LYS A 225 -4.53 2.59 -14.80
CA LYS A 225 -3.31 2.03 -14.19
C LYS A 225 -3.25 0.50 -14.31
N PHE A 226 -4.34 -0.13 -14.72
CA PHE A 226 -4.48 -1.57 -14.77
C PHE A 226 -3.56 -2.21 -15.82
N ALA A 227 -3.03 -3.40 -15.49
CA ALA A 227 -2.10 -4.18 -16.32
C ALA A 227 -0.81 -3.44 -16.74
N LYS A 228 -0.46 -2.36 -16.03
CA LYS A 228 0.77 -1.59 -16.25
C LYS A 228 1.80 -1.88 -15.17
N SER A 229 3.09 -1.76 -15.52
CA SER A 229 4.18 -1.82 -14.55
C SER A 229 4.11 -0.63 -13.59
N LEU A 230 4.67 -0.78 -12.39
CA LEU A 230 4.78 0.33 -11.44
C LEU A 230 5.51 1.53 -12.05
N ALA A 231 6.54 1.31 -12.87
CA ALA A 231 7.21 2.42 -13.54
C ALA A 231 6.29 3.16 -14.51
N ALA A 232 5.48 2.44 -15.29
CA ALA A 232 4.53 3.03 -16.22
C ALA A 232 3.39 3.78 -15.49
N ILE A 233 2.89 3.22 -14.39
CA ILE A 233 1.84 3.85 -13.55
C ILE A 233 2.31 5.20 -13.00
N HIS A 234 3.58 5.27 -12.57
CA HIS A 234 4.17 6.40 -11.87
C HIS A 234 4.88 7.42 -12.79
N VAL A 235 4.77 7.30 -14.12
CA VAL A 235 5.30 8.30 -15.06
C VAL A 235 4.90 9.73 -14.70
N PRO A 236 3.64 10.02 -14.30
CA PRO A 236 3.24 11.39 -13.95
C PRO A 236 3.79 11.89 -12.61
N VAL A 237 4.38 11.01 -11.79
CA VAL A 237 4.82 11.35 -10.43
C VAL A 237 6.18 12.06 -10.50
N PRO A 238 6.28 13.32 -10.03
CA PRO A 238 7.53 14.08 -10.11
C PRO A 238 8.70 13.35 -9.46
N ASP A 239 9.85 13.35 -10.15
CA ASP A 239 11.10 12.69 -9.73
C ASP A 239 11.01 11.19 -9.40
N TYR A 240 9.91 10.49 -9.72
CA TYR A 240 9.76 9.07 -9.42
C TYR A 240 10.92 8.24 -10.00
N THR A 241 11.17 8.39 -11.30
CA THR A 241 12.20 7.60 -12.01
C THR A 241 13.60 7.86 -11.45
N ALA A 242 13.92 9.12 -11.17
CA ALA A 242 15.24 9.53 -10.73
C ALA A 242 15.51 9.23 -9.24
N LYS A 243 14.50 9.35 -8.37
CA LYS A 243 14.70 9.35 -6.91
C LYS A 243 14.04 8.17 -6.17
N LEU A 244 12.97 7.57 -6.70
CA LEU A 244 12.17 6.58 -5.96
C LEU A 244 12.17 5.18 -6.58
N ARG A 245 12.08 5.08 -7.91
CA ARG A 245 11.91 3.81 -8.65
C ARG A 245 12.85 2.71 -8.18
N GLY A 246 14.16 2.94 -8.22
CA GLY A 246 15.14 1.91 -7.86
C GLY A 246 14.99 1.43 -6.41
N SER A 247 14.65 2.31 -5.47
CA SER A 247 14.41 1.93 -4.08
C SER A 247 13.11 1.14 -3.91
N MET A 248 12.05 1.53 -4.62
CA MET A 248 10.74 0.87 -4.60
C MET A 248 10.84 -0.53 -5.19
N ASP A 249 11.43 -0.66 -6.38
CA ASP A 249 11.59 -1.94 -7.07
C ASP A 249 12.38 -2.93 -6.20
N ARG A 250 13.52 -2.49 -5.63
CA ARG A 250 14.31 -3.34 -4.72
C ARG A 250 13.55 -3.73 -3.46
N TYR A 251 12.81 -2.79 -2.87
CA TYR A 251 12.07 -3.05 -1.65
C TYR A 251 10.94 -4.06 -1.90
N LEU A 252 10.10 -3.81 -2.90
CA LEU A 252 9.01 -4.71 -3.26
C LEU A 252 9.52 -6.07 -3.72
N GLY A 253 10.63 -6.13 -4.45
CA GLY A 253 11.27 -7.40 -4.83
C GLY A 253 11.75 -8.23 -3.62
N ARG A 254 12.14 -7.58 -2.52
CA ARG A 254 12.68 -8.22 -1.31
C ARG A 254 11.67 -8.37 -0.17
N LEU A 255 10.49 -7.75 -0.25
CA LEU A 255 9.45 -7.83 0.77
C LEU A 255 9.10 -9.30 1.02
N ARG A 256 9.31 -9.80 2.23
CA ARG A 256 9.10 -11.21 2.58
C ARG A 256 7.70 -11.45 3.11
N VAL A 257 7.19 -12.66 2.94
CA VAL A 257 5.98 -13.13 3.62
C VAL A 257 6.14 -12.94 5.13
N GLY A 258 5.08 -12.46 5.81
CA GLY A 258 5.09 -12.14 7.24
C GLY A 258 5.68 -10.76 7.59
N THR A 259 6.36 -10.08 6.65
CA THR A 259 6.73 -8.67 6.83
C THR A 259 5.57 -7.80 6.38
N VAL A 260 5.11 -6.91 7.27
CA VAL A 260 4.08 -5.91 6.97
C VAL A 260 4.67 -4.53 7.24
N VAL A 261 4.50 -3.62 6.28
CA VAL A 261 4.89 -2.22 6.46
C VAL A 261 3.74 -1.29 6.14
N LYS A 262 3.75 -0.12 6.77
CA LYS A 262 2.82 0.96 6.49
C LYS A 262 3.54 2.25 6.16
N ARG A 263 2.82 3.17 5.52
CA ARG A 263 3.19 4.56 5.32
C ARG A 263 1.92 5.42 5.26
N ALA A 264 2.10 6.73 5.28
CA ALA A 264 1.03 7.67 5.04
C ALA A 264 1.35 8.59 3.87
N ASN A 265 0.35 8.86 3.04
CA ASN A 265 0.36 9.91 2.03
C ASN A 265 -0.76 10.92 2.36
N TRP A 266 -0.62 12.17 1.92
CA TRP A 266 -1.63 13.18 2.16
C TRP A 266 -1.76 14.19 1.03
N THR A 267 -2.91 14.83 0.94
CA THR A 267 -3.21 15.98 0.09
C THR A 267 -4.40 16.76 0.68
N VAL A 268 -4.78 17.88 0.07
CA VAL A 268 -6.05 18.57 0.38
C VAL A 268 -7.07 18.24 -0.70
N SER A 269 -8.28 17.88 -0.28
CA SER A 269 -9.46 17.79 -1.13
C SER A 269 -10.33 19.00 -0.84
N VAL A 270 -10.74 19.70 -1.89
CA VAL A 270 -11.61 20.89 -1.78
C VAL A 270 -13.08 20.56 -2.10
N ASP A 271 -13.34 19.41 -2.71
CA ASP A 271 -14.68 18.91 -3.03
C ASP A 271 -15.27 18.01 -1.93
N GLY A 272 -14.42 17.43 -1.07
CA GLY A 272 -14.83 16.52 0.00
C GLY A 272 -15.13 15.10 -0.47
N GLU A 273 -14.88 14.78 -1.73
CA GLU A 273 -15.29 13.51 -2.35
C GLU A 273 -14.29 12.38 -2.05
N LEU A 274 -14.82 11.20 -1.68
CA LEU A 274 -14.00 10.02 -1.47
C LEU A 274 -13.55 9.37 -2.79
N HIS A 275 -14.50 9.21 -3.71
CA HIS A 275 -14.26 8.68 -5.05
C HIS A 275 -13.95 9.84 -5.99
N ALA A 276 -12.66 10.20 -6.07
CA ALA A 276 -12.21 11.40 -6.75
C ALA A 276 -11.22 11.04 -7.88
N PRO A 277 -11.66 10.41 -8.98
CA PRO A 277 -10.77 10.03 -10.07
C PRO A 277 -10.19 11.23 -10.84
N ASP A 278 -10.83 12.40 -10.82
CA ASP A 278 -10.48 13.51 -11.71
C ASP A 278 -10.05 14.81 -10.99
N SER A 279 -10.32 14.95 -9.68
CA SER A 279 -10.28 16.26 -9.01
C SER A 279 -9.06 16.53 -8.11
N MET A 280 -8.11 15.59 -8.02
CA MET A 280 -7.07 15.65 -6.98
C MET A 280 -5.63 15.80 -7.47
N HIS A 281 -5.37 15.52 -8.75
CA HIS A 281 -4.06 15.72 -9.35
C HIS A 281 -4.14 16.72 -10.51
N LEU A 282 -2.99 17.30 -10.86
CA LEU A 282 -2.81 17.99 -12.13
C LEU A 282 -1.79 17.25 -12.99
N TYR A 283 -2.07 17.22 -14.29
CA TYR A 283 -1.24 16.62 -15.32
C TYR A 283 -0.69 17.67 -16.29
N GLU A 284 0.38 17.30 -16.99
CA GLU A 284 1.02 18.18 -17.97
C GLU A 284 0.02 18.62 -19.05
N GLY A 285 -0.03 19.92 -19.33
CA GLY A 285 -0.97 20.51 -20.29
C GLY A 285 -2.27 21.04 -19.68
N GLU A 286 -2.57 20.73 -18.41
CA GLU A 286 -3.74 21.28 -17.74
C GLU A 286 -3.53 22.73 -17.28
N THR A 287 -4.59 23.53 -17.37
CA THR A 287 -4.57 24.92 -16.90
C THR A 287 -4.77 24.97 -15.39
N VAL A 288 -3.97 25.81 -14.73
CA VAL A 288 -4.13 26.07 -13.29
C VAL A 288 -5.11 27.21 -13.12
N GLU A 289 -6.31 26.88 -12.64
CA GLU A 289 -7.30 27.86 -12.20
C GLU A 289 -7.33 27.83 -10.67
N GLU A 290 -6.89 28.92 -10.05
CA GLU A 290 -6.89 29.05 -8.60
C GLU A 290 -8.32 29.24 -8.08
N ILE A 291 -8.67 28.56 -6.98
CA ILE A 291 -9.95 28.78 -6.34
C ILE A 291 -9.91 30.06 -5.49
N GLU A 292 -10.94 30.90 -5.64
CA GLU A 292 -11.03 32.16 -4.89
C GLU A 292 -11.66 32.01 -3.51
N VAL A 293 -12.57 31.05 -3.36
CA VAL A 293 -13.32 30.83 -2.12
C VAL A 293 -13.22 29.37 -1.72
N LEU A 294 -12.90 29.13 -0.45
CA LEU A 294 -12.84 27.81 0.14
C LEU A 294 -14.17 27.45 0.80
N ASP A 295 -14.85 26.43 0.29
CA ASP A 295 -16.02 25.84 0.96
C ASP A 295 -15.56 24.98 2.15
N LEU A 296 -15.62 25.54 3.35
CA LEU A 296 -15.19 24.86 4.58
C LEU A 296 -16.04 23.62 4.90
N ALA A 297 -17.28 23.56 4.43
CA ALA A 297 -18.12 22.39 4.62
C ALA A 297 -17.58 21.19 3.85
N LYS A 298 -16.85 21.42 2.75
CA LYS A 298 -16.27 20.38 1.88
C LYS A 298 -14.77 20.19 2.04
N ALA A 299 -14.02 21.23 2.41
CA ALA A 299 -12.57 21.17 2.47
C ALA A 299 -12.08 20.13 3.50
N ARG A 300 -11.25 19.19 3.06
CA ARG A 300 -10.69 18.10 3.88
C ARG A 300 -9.19 17.98 3.70
N LEU A 301 -8.50 17.66 4.79
CA LEU A 301 -7.22 16.95 4.73
C LEU A 301 -7.54 15.49 4.36
N ARG A 302 -7.11 15.07 3.17
CA ARG A 302 -7.18 13.68 2.72
C ARG A 302 -5.89 12.96 3.08
N CYS A 303 -5.98 11.88 3.86
CA CYS A 303 -4.83 11.04 4.19
C CYS A 303 -5.09 9.60 3.75
N GLU A 304 -4.08 9.00 3.14
CA GLU A 304 -4.09 7.59 2.75
C GLU A 304 -3.13 6.84 3.67
N ARG A 305 -3.67 5.96 4.51
CA ARG A 305 -2.89 4.97 5.24
C ARG A 305 -2.69 3.77 4.34
N GLN A 306 -1.44 3.52 4.03
CA GLN A 306 -1.00 2.61 2.99
C GLN A 306 -0.25 1.45 3.62
N VAL A 307 -0.71 0.22 3.43
CA VAL A 307 -0.10 -1.01 4.00
C VAL A 307 0.35 -1.93 2.88
N LEU A 308 1.53 -2.55 3.03
CA LEU A 308 2.09 -3.51 2.09
C LEU A 308 2.41 -4.82 2.82
N PHE A 309 1.97 -5.94 2.25
CA PHE A 309 2.36 -7.28 2.66
C PHE A 309 2.41 -8.23 1.48
N ARG A 310 3.03 -9.41 1.65
CA ARG A 310 3.10 -10.45 0.60
C ARG A 310 2.27 -11.66 0.97
N LEU A 311 1.47 -12.13 0.01
CA LEU A 311 0.74 -13.40 0.10
C LEU A 311 1.68 -14.61 -0.07
N PRO A 312 1.55 -15.68 0.74
CA PRO A 312 2.50 -16.79 0.75
C PRO A 312 2.48 -17.68 -0.50
N ASN A 313 1.33 -17.91 -1.12
CA ASN A 313 1.18 -18.86 -2.22
C ASN A 313 1.39 -18.18 -3.57
N SER A 314 0.59 -17.17 -3.87
CA SER A 314 0.68 -16.42 -5.12
C SER A 314 1.92 -15.54 -5.21
N ASN A 315 2.57 -15.26 -4.07
CA ASN A 315 3.66 -14.29 -3.95
C ASN A 315 3.28 -12.87 -4.38
N ALA A 316 1.99 -12.56 -4.52
CA ALA A 316 1.54 -11.21 -4.82
C ALA A 316 1.87 -10.26 -3.67
N VAL A 317 2.31 -9.05 -3.99
CA VAL A 317 2.34 -7.97 -3.01
C VAL A 317 0.97 -7.31 -3.01
N VAL A 318 0.33 -7.28 -1.85
CA VAL A 318 -0.95 -6.63 -1.64
C VAL A 318 -0.66 -5.23 -1.11
N PHE A 319 -1.12 -4.23 -1.84
CA PHE A 319 -1.07 -2.84 -1.46
C PHE A 319 -2.48 -2.40 -1.04
N VAL A 320 -2.62 -2.10 0.25
CA VAL A 320 -3.88 -1.76 0.90
C VAL A 320 -3.92 -0.27 1.17
N VAL A 321 -5.00 0.41 0.79
CA VAL A 321 -5.15 1.85 0.97
C VAL A 321 -6.43 2.16 1.72
N ARG A 322 -6.29 2.73 2.92
CA ARG A 322 -7.39 3.29 3.72
C ARG A 322 -7.38 4.81 3.61
N THR A 323 -8.49 5.39 3.15
CA THR A 323 -8.64 6.84 3.01
C THR A 323 -9.35 7.44 4.22
N TYR A 324 -8.76 8.49 4.79
CA TYR A 324 -9.34 9.32 5.83
C TYR A 324 -9.54 10.75 5.32
N MET A 325 -10.64 11.38 5.74
CA MET A 325 -11.03 12.73 5.36
C MET A 325 -11.33 13.54 6.62
N TYR A 326 -10.43 14.45 6.99
CA TYR A 326 -10.57 15.31 8.19
C TYR A 326 -10.98 16.73 7.77
N PRO A 327 -12.03 17.34 8.35
CA PRO A 327 -12.33 18.75 8.16
C PRO A 327 -11.11 19.63 8.39
N LEU A 328 -10.80 20.56 7.47
CA LEU A 328 -9.71 21.52 7.71
C LEU A 328 -9.97 22.40 8.94
N GLN A 329 -11.23 22.62 9.29
CA GLN A 329 -11.65 23.28 10.51
C GLN A 329 -11.09 22.57 11.77
N GLU A 330 -11.21 21.24 11.84
CA GLU A 330 -10.67 20.44 12.95
C GLU A 330 -9.14 20.59 13.03
N ILE A 331 -8.44 20.55 11.88
CA ILE A 331 -6.98 20.75 11.84
C ILE A 331 -6.58 22.13 12.39
N LYS A 332 -7.37 23.16 12.09
CA LYS A 332 -7.13 24.52 12.60
C LYS A 332 -7.38 24.59 14.11
N GLU A 333 -8.49 24.03 14.58
CA GLU A 333 -8.89 24.01 16.00
C GLU A 333 -7.90 23.24 16.88
N GLU A 334 -7.27 22.19 16.34
CA GLU A 334 -6.17 21.47 16.98
C GLU A 334 -4.87 22.28 17.12
N GLY A 335 -4.79 23.47 16.53
CA GLY A 335 -3.57 24.28 16.48
C GLY A 335 -2.55 23.81 15.42
N ASN A 336 -2.92 22.87 14.54
CA ASN A 336 -2.05 22.35 13.50
C ASN A 336 -1.97 23.27 12.25
N GLY A 337 -2.75 24.34 12.20
CA GLY A 337 -2.84 25.27 11.07
C GLY A 337 -1.49 25.77 10.55
N PRO A 338 -0.63 26.40 11.38
CA PRO A 338 0.68 26.88 10.96
C PRO A 338 1.59 25.77 10.40
N ARG A 339 1.61 24.60 11.07
CA ARG A 339 2.41 23.45 10.64
C ARG A 339 1.95 22.88 9.30
N MET A 340 0.63 22.83 9.08
CA MET A 340 0.08 22.37 7.80
C MET A 340 0.34 23.38 6.68
N ALA A 341 0.18 24.68 6.94
CA ALA A 341 0.51 25.73 5.96
C ALA A 341 2.00 25.68 5.56
N GLU A 342 2.90 25.48 6.52
CA GLU A 342 4.33 25.28 6.25
C GLU A 342 4.57 24.03 5.37
N ALA A 343 3.90 22.91 5.68
CA ALA A 343 4.01 21.69 4.90
C ALA A 343 3.46 21.82 3.46
N ILE A 344 2.40 22.61 3.27
CA ILE A 344 1.85 22.93 1.94
C ILE A 344 2.89 23.71 1.13
N ALA A 345 3.46 24.77 1.70
CA ALA A 345 4.57 25.51 1.07
C ALA A 345 5.78 24.59 0.79
N GLY A 346 6.02 23.63 1.69
CA GLY A 346 7.02 22.58 1.59
C GLY A 346 6.88 21.66 0.37
N LEU A 347 5.71 21.57 -0.26
CA LEU A 347 5.54 20.85 -1.52
C LEU A 347 6.35 21.49 -2.66
N LYS A 348 6.44 22.83 -2.67
CA LYS A 348 7.23 23.59 -3.66
C LYS A 348 8.69 23.75 -3.23
N ALA A 349 8.95 23.91 -1.93
CA ALA A 349 10.30 24.13 -1.39
C ALA A 349 11.09 22.84 -1.10
N GLY A 350 10.45 21.67 -1.22
CA GLY A 350 11.03 20.37 -0.86
C GLY A 350 11.98 19.77 -1.91
N SER A 351 12.32 18.50 -1.73
CA SER A 351 13.24 17.78 -2.61
C SER A 351 12.67 17.45 -4.00
N SER A 352 11.38 17.70 -4.23
CA SER A 352 10.70 17.46 -5.51
C SER A 352 9.60 18.51 -5.72
N PRO A 353 9.95 19.73 -6.17
CA PRO A 353 9.02 20.86 -6.29
C PRO A 353 7.79 20.60 -7.17
N GLY A 354 7.90 19.67 -8.12
CA GLY A 354 6.78 19.28 -8.98
C GLY A 354 5.56 18.75 -8.22
N PHE A 355 5.72 18.29 -6.98
CA PHE A 355 4.59 17.83 -6.16
C PHE A 355 3.59 18.93 -5.82
N HIS A 356 4.00 20.20 -5.81
CA HIS A 356 3.07 21.32 -5.67
C HIS A 356 2.06 21.36 -6.83
N PHE A 357 2.52 21.15 -8.06
CA PHE A 357 1.64 21.05 -9.22
C PHE A 357 0.88 19.73 -9.21
N TYR A 358 1.59 18.60 -9.09
CA TYR A 358 0.99 17.26 -9.16
C TYR A 358 -0.10 17.03 -8.11
N LYS A 359 0.07 17.47 -6.84
CA LYS A 359 -0.97 17.39 -5.80
C LYS A 359 -2.02 18.51 -5.88
N ARG A 360 -2.04 19.23 -7.00
CA ARG A 360 -2.97 20.33 -7.28
C ARG A 360 -2.89 21.49 -6.28
N ALA A 361 -1.81 21.59 -5.49
CA ALA A 361 -1.63 22.65 -4.50
C ALA A 361 -1.61 24.04 -5.15
N ALA A 362 -1.17 24.15 -6.40
CA ALA A 362 -1.25 25.39 -7.17
C ALA A 362 -2.67 25.98 -7.29
N VAL A 363 -3.72 25.15 -7.15
CA VAL A 363 -5.12 25.58 -7.25
C VAL A 363 -5.67 26.07 -5.90
N TRP A 364 -5.29 25.44 -4.80
CA TRP A 364 -5.95 25.64 -3.50
C TRP A 364 -5.05 26.19 -2.39
N GLN A 365 -3.72 26.24 -2.59
CA GLN A 365 -2.77 26.56 -1.53
C GLN A 365 -3.05 27.90 -0.86
N ARG A 366 -3.35 28.97 -1.61
CA ARG A 366 -3.53 30.32 -1.05
C ARG A 366 -4.68 30.33 -0.04
N VAL A 367 -5.89 30.05 -0.50
CA VAL A 367 -7.11 30.12 0.33
C VAL A 367 -7.06 29.15 1.50
N VAL A 368 -6.50 27.95 1.30
CA VAL A 368 -6.31 26.96 2.37
C VAL A 368 -5.32 27.46 3.42
N SER A 369 -4.17 28.00 2.99
CA SER A 369 -3.16 28.50 3.92
C SER A 369 -3.68 29.72 4.69
N GLU A 370 -4.33 30.68 4.01
CA GLU A 370 -4.95 31.86 4.62
C GLU A 370 -5.97 31.48 5.71
N PHE A 371 -6.82 30.49 5.41
CA PHE A 371 -7.77 29.95 6.39
C PHE A 371 -7.06 29.32 7.60
N LEU A 372 -6.08 28.45 7.36
CA LEU A 372 -5.36 27.71 8.40
C LEU A 372 -4.59 28.63 9.36
N VAL A 373 -4.03 29.75 8.87
CA VAL A 373 -3.28 30.71 9.71
C VAL A 373 -4.10 31.92 10.17
N GLY A 374 -5.39 31.99 9.83
CA GLY A 374 -6.28 33.06 10.29
C GLY A 374 -6.09 34.41 9.58
N LYS A 375 -5.51 34.44 8.38
CA LYS A 375 -5.35 35.69 7.59
C LYS A 375 -6.60 36.07 6.76
N GLY A 376 -7.66 35.26 6.82
CA GLY A 376 -8.91 35.43 6.07
C GLY A 376 -10.00 36.24 6.77
N GLU A 377 -9.88 36.57 8.06
CA GLU A 377 -10.82 37.47 8.74
C GLU A 377 -10.38 38.94 8.53
N ARG A 378 -10.46 39.42 7.28
CA ARG A 378 -10.56 40.86 7.04
C ARG A 378 -12.04 41.23 6.95
N GLY A 379 -12.54 41.68 8.10
CA GLY A 379 -13.71 42.57 8.30
C GLY A 379 -14.87 42.47 7.33
N ALA A 380 -15.95 41.84 7.78
CA ALA A 380 -17.29 42.36 7.53
C ALA A 380 -17.77 42.95 8.87
N GLU A 381 -17.43 44.23 9.10
CA GLU A 381 -18.20 45.10 10.01
C GLU A 381 -19.49 45.54 9.33
#